data_AF-A0A961M1I8-F1
#
_entry.id   AF-A0A961M1I8-F1
#
_cell.length_a   1.000
_cell.length_b   1.000
_cell.length_c   1.000
_cell.angle_alpha   90.00
_cell.angle_beta   90.00
_cell.angle_gamma   90.00
#
_symmetry.space_group_name_H-M   'P 1'
#
loop_
_entity.id
_entity.type
_entity.pdbx_description
1 polymer ?
#
loop_
_entity_poly.entity_id
_entity_poly.type
_entity_poly.pdbx_seq_one_letter_code
_entity_poly.pdbx_strand_id
1 'polypeptide(L)'
;FFGTGTTGAVAKMLGRHFIGIEREAAYREVAEKRLSRVRKLDKEALTVSTSKRAEPRVPFGTLVERGMLRPGEVLVSPRGIAARVRADGTLISGEARGSIHQVGAALEGAPSCNGWTYWQFKRDGQLIPIDILRQQIRSEMGRD
;
A
#
# COMPACT_ATOMS: atom_id res chain seq x y z
N PHE A 1 34.67 -5.58 -5.86
CA PHE A 1 34.92 -5.65 -4.42
C PHE A 1 33.92 -6.60 -3.80
N PHE A 2 34.25 -7.89 -3.76
CA PHE A 2 33.40 -8.90 -3.13
C PHE A 2 33.81 -9.14 -1.68
N GLY A 3 35.07 -8.79 -1.35
CA GLY A 3 35.69 -9.09 -0.06
C GLY A 3 35.53 -10.57 0.26
N THR A 4 35.15 -10.87 1.50
CA THR A 4 34.90 -12.23 1.97
C THR A 4 33.50 -12.76 1.63
N GLY A 5 32.81 -12.15 0.65
CA GLY A 5 31.59 -12.70 0.07
C GLY A 5 30.30 -12.50 0.87
N THR A 6 30.21 -11.49 1.74
CA THR A 6 29.00 -11.20 2.53
C THR A 6 27.76 -11.02 1.65
N THR A 7 27.88 -10.25 0.56
CA THR A 7 26.79 -10.01 -0.40
C THR A 7 26.30 -11.31 -1.03
N GLY A 8 27.23 -12.18 -1.48
CA GLY A 8 26.86 -13.46 -2.07
C GLY A 8 26.23 -14.42 -1.06
N ALA A 9 26.70 -14.40 0.20
CA ALA A 9 26.14 -15.23 1.26
C ALA A 9 24.67 -14.87 1.53
N VAL A 10 24.37 -13.58 1.70
CA VAL A 10 22.99 -13.12 1.91
C VAL A 10 22.13 -13.35 0.66
N ALA A 11 22.65 -13.07 -0.54
CA ALA A 11 21.95 -13.34 -1.79
C ALA A 11 21.58 -14.83 -1.94
N LYS A 12 22.54 -15.73 -1.72
CA LYS A 12 22.32 -17.18 -1.75
C LYS A 12 21.28 -17.60 -0.72
N MET A 13 21.40 -17.13 0.52
CA MET A 13 20.45 -17.43 1.61
C MET A 13 19.02 -17.03 1.24
N LEU A 14 18.85 -15.87 0.60
CA LEU A 14 17.56 -15.35 0.14
C LEU A 14 17.10 -15.88 -1.23
N GLY A 15 17.79 -16.89 -1.78
CA GLY A 15 17.43 -17.48 -3.08
C GLY A 15 17.71 -16.59 -4.30
N ARG A 16 18.47 -15.51 -4.15
CA ARG A 16 18.84 -14.57 -5.22
C ARG A 16 20.14 -14.98 -5.92
N HIS A 17 20.27 -14.63 -7.20
CA HIS A 17 21.52 -14.76 -7.95
C HIS A 17 22.51 -13.65 -7.56
N PHE A 18 23.80 -13.92 -7.68
CA PHE A 18 24.87 -12.94 -7.45
C PHE A 18 26.08 -13.24 -8.34
N ILE A 19 26.88 -12.22 -8.62
CA ILE A 19 28.21 -12.32 -9.25
C ILE A 19 29.18 -11.56 -8.34
N GLY A 20 30.24 -12.22 -7.89
CA GLY A 20 31.27 -11.62 -7.04
C GLY A 20 32.56 -11.38 -7.80
N ILE A 21 33.09 -10.16 -7.77
CA ILE A 21 34.38 -9.80 -8.37
C ILE A 21 35.33 -9.32 -7.28
N GLU A 22 36.42 -10.06 -7.08
CA GLU A 22 37.45 -9.79 -6.06
C GLU A 22 38.86 -10.04 -6.61
N ARG A 23 39.78 -9.12 -6.29
CA ARG A 23 41.16 -9.17 -6.74
C ARG A 23 42.01 -10.06 -5.82
N GLU A 24 41.85 -9.91 -4.51
CA GLU A 24 42.71 -10.58 -3.52
C GLU A 24 42.35 -12.08 -3.41
N ALA A 25 43.33 -12.96 -3.70
CA ALA A 25 43.12 -14.41 -3.70
C ALA A 25 42.68 -14.95 -2.34
N ALA A 26 43.28 -14.47 -1.25
CA ALA A 26 42.93 -14.87 0.10
C ALA A 26 41.46 -14.57 0.45
N TYR A 27 40.92 -13.45 -0.05
CA TYR A 27 39.50 -13.11 0.17
C TYR A 27 38.56 -13.99 -0.66
N ARG A 28 38.97 -14.38 -1.87
CA ARG A 28 38.21 -15.34 -2.70
C ARG A 28 38.09 -16.70 -2.01
N GLU A 29 39.17 -17.24 -1.45
CA GLU A 29 39.12 -18.52 -0.73
C GLU A 29 38.18 -18.49 0.48
N VAL A 30 38.23 -17.40 1.26
CA VAL A 30 37.32 -17.21 2.41
C VAL A 30 35.87 -17.09 1.92
N ALA A 31 35.62 -16.37 0.83
CA ALA A 31 34.30 -16.21 0.25
C ALA A 31 33.73 -17.55 -0.24
N GLU A 32 34.51 -18.38 -0.94
CA GLU A 32 34.09 -19.70 -1.39
C GLU A 32 33.73 -20.64 -0.23
N LYS A 33 34.59 -20.69 0.81
CA LYS A 33 34.33 -21.48 2.03
C LYS A 33 33.08 -21.01 2.77
N ARG A 34 32.82 -19.69 2.81
CA ARG A 34 31.59 -19.14 3.40
C ARG A 34 30.37 -19.53 2.57
N LEU A 35 30.41 -19.32 1.25
CA LEU A 35 29.31 -19.58 0.34
C LEU A 35 28.91 -21.05 0.29
N SER A 36 29.86 -21.98 0.38
CA SER A 36 29.57 -23.42 0.39
C SER A 36 28.73 -23.86 1.59
N ARG A 37 28.90 -23.19 2.75
CA ARG A 37 28.16 -23.47 3.99
C ARG A 37 26.78 -22.81 4.05
N VAL A 38 26.54 -21.77 3.26
CA VAL A 38 25.25 -21.08 3.22
C VAL A 38 24.20 -21.95 2.53
N ARG A 39 23.11 -22.23 3.24
CA ARG A 39 21.91 -22.87 2.71
C ARG A 39 20.87 -21.81 2.35
N LYS A 40 20.06 -22.09 1.32
CA LYS A 40 18.90 -21.26 1.00
C LYS A 40 17.85 -21.43 2.10
N LEU A 41 17.12 -20.37 2.41
CA LEU A 41 15.91 -20.49 3.22
C LEU A 41 14.83 -21.25 2.45
N ASP A 42 13.92 -21.87 3.19
CA ASP A 42 12.77 -22.56 2.63
C ASP A 42 11.84 -21.57 1.91
N LYS A 43 11.10 -22.06 0.90
CA LYS A 43 10.28 -21.22 0.02
C LYS A 43 9.25 -20.41 0.81
N GLU A 44 8.68 -20.98 1.85
CA GLU A 44 7.71 -20.38 2.75
C GLU A 44 8.33 -19.18 3.48
N ALA A 45 9.55 -19.32 3.98
CA ALA A 45 10.30 -18.22 4.62
C ALA A 45 10.74 -17.13 3.63
N LEU A 46 10.81 -17.46 2.33
CA LEU A 46 11.08 -16.50 1.25
C LEU A 46 9.82 -15.83 0.72
N THR A 47 8.61 -16.30 1.07
CA THR A 47 7.38 -15.62 0.68
C THR A 47 7.30 -14.27 1.37
N VAL A 48 7.28 -13.20 0.57
CA VAL A 48 7.09 -11.85 1.07
C VAL A 48 5.61 -11.54 0.96
N SER A 49 5.01 -11.03 2.04
CA SER A 49 3.66 -10.47 1.96
C SER A 49 3.67 -9.30 0.97
N THR A 50 2.83 -9.38 -0.06
CA THR A 50 2.70 -8.28 -1.02
C THR A 50 2.24 -7.04 -0.28
N SER A 51 3.03 -5.97 -0.35
CA SER A 51 2.65 -4.69 0.25
C SER A 51 1.33 -4.19 -0.34
N LYS A 52 0.45 -3.62 0.49
CA LYS A 52 -0.77 -2.91 0.03
C LYS A 52 -0.48 -1.79 -0.98
N ARG A 53 0.79 -1.35 -1.10
CA ARG A 53 1.24 -0.40 -2.14
C ARG A 53 1.31 -1.00 -3.55
N ALA A 54 1.43 -2.33 -3.67
CA ALA A 54 1.46 -3.02 -4.95
C ALA A 54 0.05 -3.28 -5.52
N GLU A 55 -1.00 -3.06 -4.73
CA GLU A 55 -2.38 -3.19 -5.21
C GLU A 55 -2.71 -2.10 -6.25
N PRO A 56 -3.56 -2.42 -7.25
CA PRO A 56 -4.01 -1.45 -8.24
C PRO A 56 -4.53 -0.15 -7.59
N ARG A 57 -4.12 0.98 -8.16
CA ARG A 57 -4.53 2.30 -7.65
C ARG A 57 -5.95 2.59 -8.11
N VAL A 58 -6.84 2.82 -7.14
CA VAL A 58 -8.24 3.18 -7.38
C VAL A 58 -8.46 4.62 -6.90
N PRO A 59 -8.71 5.58 -7.80
CA PRO A 59 -9.12 6.94 -7.44
C PRO A 59 -10.49 6.96 -6.75
N PHE A 60 -10.72 7.95 -5.87
CA PHE A 60 -12.05 8.11 -5.26
C PHE A 60 -13.14 8.43 -6.27
N GLY A 61 -12.82 9.20 -7.32
CA GLY A 61 -13.75 9.50 -8.42
C GLY A 61 -14.34 8.24 -9.06
N THR A 62 -13.60 7.13 -9.14
CA THR A 62 -14.09 5.86 -9.69
C THR A 62 -15.27 5.29 -8.91
N LEU A 63 -15.35 5.51 -7.59
CA LEU A 63 -16.52 5.08 -6.81
C LEU A 63 -17.77 5.89 -7.20
N VAL A 64 -17.59 7.16 -7.53
CA VAL A 64 -18.66 8.06 -7.97
C VAL A 64 -19.10 7.72 -9.40
N GLU A 65 -18.13 7.55 -10.30
CA GLU A 65 -18.35 7.16 -11.71
C GLU A 65 -19.07 5.82 -11.83
N ARG A 66 -18.76 4.85 -10.96
CA ARG A 66 -19.42 3.55 -10.91
C ARG A 66 -20.74 3.55 -10.14
N GLY A 67 -21.18 4.70 -9.63
CA GLY A 67 -22.44 4.83 -8.87
C GLY A 67 -22.43 4.11 -7.51
N MET A 68 -21.26 3.73 -7.00
CA MET A 68 -21.09 3.12 -5.68
C MET A 68 -21.27 4.15 -4.55
N LEU A 69 -20.96 5.41 -4.85
CA LEU A 69 -21.34 6.59 -4.06
C LEU A 69 -21.99 7.59 -5.01
N ARG A 70 -23.01 8.32 -4.54
CA ARG A 70 -23.70 9.31 -5.37
C ARG A 70 -23.25 10.73 -5.04
N PRO A 71 -23.17 11.65 -6.03
CA PRO A 71 -23.03 13.06 -5.74
C PRO A 71 -24.16 13.53 -4.82
N GLY A 72 -23.82 14.30 -3.78
CA GLY A 72 -24.74 14.73 -2.74
C GLY A 72 -24.80 13.80 -1.51
N GLU A 73 -24.30 12.58 -1.62
CA GLU A 73 -24.21 11.66 -0.48
C GLU A 73 -23.27 12.20 0.61
N VAL A 74 -23.58 11.89 1.86
CA VAL A 74 -22.84 12.40 3.02
C VAL A 74 -21.97 11.29 3.59
N LEU A 75 -20.66 11.56 3.62
CA LEU A 75 -19.69 10.79 4.37
C LEU A 75 -19.52 11.40 5.76
N VAL A 76 -19.22 10.56 6.74
CA VAL A 76 -19.08 10.93 8.14
C VAL A 76 -17.71 10.50 8.65
N SER A 77 -17.06 11.35 9.43
CA SER A 77 -15.80 11.02 10.10
C SER A 77 -16.03 10.23 11.40
N PRO A 78 -14.98 9.67 12.03
CA PRO A 78 -15.11 9.00 13.32
C PRO A 78 -15.61 9.93 14.45
N ARG A 79 -15.45 11.25 14.29
CA ARG A 79 -15.94 12.27 15.21
C ARG A 79 -17.34 12.80 14.87
N GLY A 80 -18.00 12.23 13.85
CA GLY A 80 -19.33 12.65 13.42
C GLY A 80 -19.35 13.87 12.48
N ILE A 81 -18.20 14.32 11.97
CA ILE A 81 -18.15 15.46 11.03
C ILE A 81 -18.61 14.99 9.66
N ALA A 82 -19.51 15.74 9.03
CA ALA A 82 -20.11 15.41 7.74
C ALA A 82 -19.40 16.10 6.58
N ALA A 83 -19.13 15.36 5.50
CA ALA A 83 -18.65 15.87 4.23
C ALA A 83 -19.51 15.35 3.07
N ARG A 84 -19.87 16.22 2.12
CA ARG A 84 -20.70 15.88 0.96
C ARG A 84 -19.83 15.50 -0.23
N VAL A 85 -20.20 14.41 -0.91
CA VAL A 85 -19.58 13.96 -2.16
C VAL A 85 -19.98 14.88 -3.32
N ARG A 86 -19.00 15.33 -4.12
CA ARG A 86 -19.22 16.10 -5.34
C ARG A 86 -19.09 15.21 -6.58
N ALA A 87 -19.69 15.66 -7.69
CA ALA A 87 -19.71 14.92 -8.94
C ALA A 87 -18.32 14.70 -9.57
N ASP A 88 -17.36 15.56 -9.23
CA ASP A 88 -15.96 15.49 -9.67
C ASP A 88 -15.07 14.57 -8.82
N GLY A 89 -15.66 13.80 -7.87
CA GLY A 89 -14.88 12.96 -6.97
C GLY A 89 -14.11 13.73 -5.89
N THR A 90 -14.58 14.93 -5.54
CA THR A 90 -14.08 15.69 -4.38
C THR A 90 -15.08 15.68 -3.24
N LEU A 91 -14.64 16.07 -2.04
CA LEU A 91 -15.49 16.31 -0.89
C LEU A 91 -15.60 17.80 -0.58
N ILE A 92 -16.71 18.18 0.05
CA ILE A 92 -16.92 19.50 0.65
C ILE A 92 -17.47 19.37 2.07
N SER A 93 -16.88 20.09 3.02
CA SER A 93 -17.34 20.18 4.42
C SER A 93 -17.10 21.60 4.94
N GLY A 94 -18.16 22.39 5.09
CA GLY A 94 -18.04 23.82 5.37
C GLY A 94 -17.23 24.52 4.28
N GLU A 95 -16.13 25.16 4.66
CA GLU A 95 -15.21 25.84 3.73
C GLU A 95 -14.17 24.89 3.10
N ALA A 96 -13.92 23.73 3.71
CA ALA A 96 -12.94 22.77 3.23
C ALA A 96 -13.44 22.06 1.96
N ARG A 97 -12.64 22.12 0.89
CA ARG A 97 -12.93 21.51 -0.42
C ARG A 97 -11.67 20.83 -0.95
N GLY A 98 -11.81 19.62 -1.49
CA GLY A 98 -10.68 18.91 -2.10
C GLY A 98 -10.85 17.41 -2.09
N SER A 99 -9.74 16.69 -2.24
CA SER A 99 -9.75 15.22 -2.16
C SER A 99 -10.20 14.71 -0.78
N ILE A 100 -10.60 13.43 -0.71
CA ILE A 100 -10.94 12.75 0.55
C ILE A 100 -9.83 12.88 1.62
N HIS A 101 -8.58 13.01 1.19
CA HIS A 101 -7.40 13.15 2.05
C HIS A 101 -7.25 14.58 2.56
N GLN A 102 -7.34 15.57 1.66
CA GLN A 102 -7.19 16.98 2.00
C GLN A 102 -8.30 17.46 2.93
N VAL A 103 -9.55 17.09 2.65
CA VAL A 103 -10.68 17.48 3.49
C VAL A 103 -10.58 16.81 4.87
N GLY A 104 -10.24 15.53 4.93
CA GLY A 104 -10.02 14.84 6.21
C GLY A 104 -8.87 15.46 7.03
N ALA A 105 -7.75 15.82 6.38
CA ALA A 105 -6.61 16.44 7.04
C ALA A 105 -6.95 17.83 7.58
N ALA A 106 -7.65 18.64 6.78
CA ALA A 106 -8.09 19.97 7.16
C ALA A 106 -9.02 19.95 8.38
N LEU A 107 -9.96 19.00 8.43
CA LEU A 107 -10.93 18.88 9.54
C LEU A 107 -10.31 18.32 10.83
N GLU A 108 -9.25 17.52 10.72
CA GLU A 108 -8.51 17.02 11.89
C GLU A 108 -7.41 17.99 12.36
N GLY A 109 -7.12 19.06 11.60
CA GLY A 109 -5.96 19.93 11.86
C GLY A 109 -4.63 19.18 11.74
N ALA A 110 -4.58 18.13 10.91
CA ALA A 110 -3.44 17.23 10.77
C ALA A 110 -2.69 17.50 9.45
N PRO A 111 -1.37 17.22 9.37
CA PRO A 111 -0.60 17.39 8.13
C PRO A 111 -1.03 16.42 7.02
N SER A 112 -1.66 15.30 7.38
CA SER A 112 -2.16 14.31 6.42
C SER A 112 -3.31 13.48 7.01
N CYS A 113 -4.13 12.90 6.13
CA CYS A 113 -5.21 11.99 6.50
C CYS A 113 -5.38 10.90 5.44
N ASN A 114 -5.52 9.65 5.87
CA ASN A 114 -5.95 8.57 4.97
C ASN A 114 -7.48 8.56 4.83
N GLY A 115 -7.99 9.33 3.86
CA GLY A 115 -9.42 9.46 3.59
C GLY A 115 -10.18 8.14 3.41
N TRP A 116 -9.53 7.08 2.91
CA TRP A 116 -10.17 5.78 2.67
C TRP A 116 -10.67 5.12 3.95
N THR A 117 -9.87 5.18 5.00
CA THR A 117 -10.20 4.60 6.31
C THR A 117 -10.87 5.60 7.25
N TYR A 118 -10.74 6.89 6.95
CA TYR A 118 -11.30 7.97 7.76
C TYR A 118 -12.79 8.19 7.47
N TRP A 119 -13.17 8.24 6.19
CA TRP A 119 -14.55 8.52 5.81
C TRP A 119 -15.41 7.27 5.81
N GLN A 120 -16.62 7.40 6.37
CA GLN A 120 -17.61 6.34 6.43
C GLN A 120 -18.90 6.79 5.73
N PHE A 121 -19.52 5.90 4.97
CA PHE A 121 -20.88 6.12 4.44
C PHE A 121 -21.88 5.33 5.28
N LYS A 122 -23.14 5.76 5.28
CA LYS A 122 -24.20 5.08 6.04
C LYS A 122 -24.90 4.07 5.14
N ARG A 123 -24.96 2.80 5.57
CA ARG A 123 -25.70 1.73 4.91
C ARG A 123 -26.39 0.87 5.95
N ASP A 124 -27.69 0.64 5.79
CA ASP A 124 -28.51 -0.18 6.68
C ASP A 124 -28.36 0.22 8.17
N GLY A 125 -28.27 1.53 8.43
CA GLY A 125 -28.09 2.08 9.77
C GLY A 125 -26.66 2.08 10.30
N GLN A 126 -25.73 1.38 9.63
CA GLN A 126 -24.33 1.25 10.05
C GLN A 126 -23.42 2.22 9.30
N LEU A 127 -22.35 2.64 9.97
CA LEU A 127 -21.27 3.42 9.35
C LEU A 127 -20.19 2.48 8.83
N ILE A 128 -19.92 2.54 7.53
CA ILE A 128 -19.01 1.65 6.83
C ILE A 128 -17.90 2.48 6.20
N PRO A 129 -16.61 2.16 6.42
CA PRO A 129 -15.50 2.85 5.75
C PRO A 129 -15.61 2.75 4.22
N ILE A 130 -15.35 3.86 3.53
CA ILE A 130 -15.36 3.89 2.06
C ILE A 130 -14.26 2.98 1.46
N ASP A 131 -13.26 2.59 2.25
CA ASP A 131 -12.25 1.61 1.82
C ASP A 131 -12.85 0.28 1.36
N ILE A 132 -13.98 -0.15 1.91
CA ILE A 132 -14.64 -1.40 1.46
C ILE A 132 -15.03 -1.32 -0.02
N LEU A 133 -15.52 -0.17 -0.46
CA LEU A 133 -15.87 0.05 -1.87
C LEU A 133 -14.62 0.02 -2.76
N ARG A 134 -13.50 0.57 -2.27
CA ARG A 134 -12.21 0.47 -2.96
C ARG A 134 -11.75 -0.98 -3.11
N GLN A 135 -11.88 -1.78 -2.06
CA GLN A 135 -11.49 -3.19 -2.07
C GLN A 135 -12.37 -4.01 -3.01
N GLN A 136 -13.66 -3.70 -3.10
CA GLN A 136 -14.54 -4.32 -4.09
C GLN A 136 -14.02 -4.08 -5.51
N ILE A 137 -13.68 -2.83 -5.88
CA ILE A 137 -13.12 -2.52 -7.20
C ILE A 137 -11.82 -3.30 -7.44
N ARG A 138 -10.92 -3.32 -6.45
CA ARG A 138 -9.64 -4.06 -6.56
C ARG A 138 -9.85 -5.56 -6.78
N SER A 139 -10.83 -6.15 -6.10
CA SER A 139 -11.15 -7.57 -6.25
C SER A 139 -11.66 -7.92 -7.65
N GLU A 140 -12.29 -6.96 -8.33
CA GLU A 140 -12.78 -7.12 -9.70
C GLU A 140 -11.63 -6.95 -10.70
N MET A 141 -10.71 -6.01 -10.47
CA MET A 141 -9.53 -5.80 -11.32
C MET A 141 -8.53 -6.98 -11.31
N GLY A 142 -8.54 -7.80 -10.25
CA GLY A 142 -7.67 -8.98 -10.15
C GLY A 142 -8.25 -10.27 -10.72
N ARG A 143 -9.44 -10.21 -11.33
CA ARG A 143 -10.12 -11.36 -11.97
C ARG A 143 -9.95 -11.41 -13.50
N ASP A 144 -9.27 -10.43 -14.08
CA ASP A 144 -8.88 -10.37 -15.49
C ASP A 144 -7.38 -10.72 -15.65
#